data_AF-A0A7C1BSQ8-F1
#
_entry.id   AF-A0A7C1BSQ8-F1
#
_cell.length_a   1.000
_cell.length_b   1.000
_cell.length_c   1.000
_cell.angle_alpha   90.00
_cell.angle_beta   90.00
_cell.angle_gamma   90.00
#
_symmetry.space_group_name_H-M   'P 1'
#
loop_
_entity.id
_entity.type
_entity.pdbx_description
1 polymer ?
#
loop_
_entity_poly.entity_id
_entity_poly.type
_entity_poly.pdbx_seq_one_letter_code
_entity_poly.pdbx_strand_id
1 'polypeptide(L)' 'MKALVFEPFSGASGDMVIGSLLDLGADESKVRDAVSGLGFDLELE' A
#
# COMPACT_ATOMS: atom_id res chain seq x y z
N MET A 1 -19.14 5.24 4.00
CA MET A 1 -17.73 5.50 4.33
C MET A 1 -17.05 4.14 4.48
N LYS A 2 -15.92 3.90 3.80
CA LYS A 2 -15.12 2.67 3.96
C LYS A 2 -13.85 3.06 4.71
N ALA A 3 -13.51 2.33 5.78
CA ALA A 3 -12.33 2.59 6.58
C ALA A 3 -11.47 1.33 6.61
N LEU A 4 -10.16 1.51 6.48
CA LEU A 4 -9.20 0.45 6.72
C LEU A 4 -8.60 0.65 8.10
N VAL A 5 -8.64 -0.39 8.95
CA VAL A 5 -8.09 -0.33 10.29
C VAL A 5 -6.79 -1.11 10.29
N PHE A 6 -5.67 -0.39 10.38
CA PHE A 6 -4.37 -0.98 10.66
C PHE A 6 -4.14 -0.94 12.17
N GLU A 7 -3.61 -2.01 12.73
CA GLU A 7 -3.12 -2.12 14.11
C GLU A 7 -1.58 -1.92 14.08
N PRO A 8 -1.08 -0.66 14.12
CA PRO A 8 0.34 -0.38 13.91
C PRO A 8 1.26 -0.97 14.99
N PHE A 9 0.70 -1.33 16.16
CA PHE A 9 1.44 -2.03 17.23
C PHE A 9 1.86 -3.45 16.84
N SER A 10 1.19 -4.06 15.86
CA SER A 10 1.52 -5.40 15.35
C SER A 10 2.55 -5.39 14.20
N GLY A 11 2.98 -4.21 13.74
CA GLY A 11 3.99 -4.07 12.68
C GLY A 11 3.45 -4.41 11.28
N ALA A 12 2.65 -3.51 10.69
CA ALA A 12 2.30 -3.63 9.28
C ALA A 12 3.42 -3.05 8.40
N SER A 13 4.14 -3.92 7.68
CA SER A 13 5.07 -3.54 6.62
C SER A 13 4.31 -2.85 5.46
N GLY A 14 5.02 -1.99 4.71
CA GLY A 14 4.44 -1.19 3.63
C GLY A 14 3.82 -2.03 2.51
N ASP A 15 4.39 -3.20 2.23
CA ASP A 15 3.85 -4.18 1.27
C ASP A 15 2.51 -4.78 1.74
N MET A 16 2.35 -5.09 3.03
CA MET A 16 1.07 -5.57 3.58
C MET A 16 -0.04 -4.52 3.48
N VAL A 17 0.32 -3.25 3.66
CA VAL A 17 -0.59 -2.10 3.45
C VAL A 17 -1.01 -2.01 1.99
N ILE A 18 -0.06 -2.10 1.06
CA ILE A 18 -0.31 -2.03 -0.40
C ILE A 18 -1.13 -3.23 -0.87
N GLY A 19 -0.78 -4.44 -0.44
CA GLY A 19 -1.50 -5.68 -0.77
C GLY A 19 -2.95 -5.63 -0.31
N SER A 20 -3.20 -5.16 0.93
CA SER A 20 -4.56 -4.99 1.46
C SER A 20 -5.41 -4.02 0.63
N LEU A 21 -4.81 -2.98 0.07
CA LEU A 21 -5.53 -2.03 -0.81
C LEU A 21 -5.92 -2.70 -2.13
N LEU A 22 -5.01 -3.46 -2.73
CA LEU A 22 -5.26 -4.18 -3.97
C LEU A 22 -6.34 -5.26 -3.79
N ASP A 23 -6.28 -6.02 -2.69
CA ASP A 23 -7.29 -7.05 -2.34
C ASP A 23 -8.70 -6.47 -2.19
N LEU A 24 -8.80 -5.22 -1.73
CA LEU A 24 -10.08 -4.50 -1.60
C LEU A 24 -10.57 -3.85 -2.90
N GLY A 25 -9.82 -4.02 -3.99
CA GLY A 25 -10.15 -3.46 -5.31
C GLY A 25 -9.80 -1.99 -5.45
N ALA A 26 -8.78 -1.51 -4.72
CA ALA A 26 -8.19 -0.21 -5.05
C ALA A 26 -7.63 -0.24 -6.47
N ASP A 27 -7.74 0.88 -7.17
CA ASP A 27 -7.24 1.02 -8.52
C ASP A 27 -5.71 0.93 -8.54
N GLU A 28 -5.17 -0.03 -9.31
CA GLU A 28 -3.73 -0.28 -9.37
C GLU A 28 -2.94 0.95 -9.81
N SER A 29 -3.45 1.72 -10.79
CA SER A 29 -2.76 2.92 -11.28
C SER A 29 -2.63 3.98 -10.19
N LYS A 30 -3.68 4.16 -9.37
CA LYS A 30 -3.63 5.07 -8.24
C LYS A 30 -2.68 4.63 -7.14
N VAL A 31 -2.62 3.32 -6.87
CA VAL A 31 -1.68 2.75 -5.91
C VAL A 31 -0.24 2.95 -6.40
N ARG A 32 0.02 2.70 -7.69
CA ARG A 32 1.32 2.91 -8.34
C ARG A 32 1.76 4.37 -8.31
N ASP A 33 0.86 5.30 -8.63
CA ASP A 33 1.15 6.74 -8.61
C ASP A 33 1.48 7.22 -7.18
N ALA A 34 0.72 6.74 -6.19
CA ALA A 34 0.98 7.07 -4.78
C ALA A 34 2.35 6.53 -4.31
N VAL A 35 2.71 5.31 -4.69
CA VAL A 35 3.98 4.69 -4.32
C VAL A 35 5.16 5.37 -5.04
N SER A 36 5.03 5.68 -6.33
CA SER A 36 6.10 6.37 -7.08
C SER A 36 6.36 7.79 -6.57
N GLY A 37 5.34 8.46 -6.04
CA GLY A 37 5.48 9.75 -5.35
C GLY A 37 6.30 9.71 -4.06
N LEU A 38 6.62 8.53 -3.51
CA LEU A 38 7.44 8.39 -2.31
C LEU A 38 8.95 8.53 -2.58
N GLY A 39 9.37 8.53 -3.84
CA GLY A 39 10.77 8.75 -4.21
C GLY A 39 11.72 7.59 -3.87
N PHE A 40 11.19 6.38 -3.75
CA PHE A 40 11.99 5.16 -3.63
C PHE A 40 12.28 4.59 -5.03
N ASP A 41 13.56 4.30 -5.31
CA ASP A 41 13.92 3.42 -6.42
C ASP A 41 13.57 1.99 -5.97
N LEU A 42 12.47 1.45 -6.50
CA LEU A 42 12.08 0.06 -6.28
C LEU A 42 13.09 -0.86 -6.99
N GLU A 43 14.17 -1.21 -6.30
CA GLU A 43 14.99 -2.36 -6.66
C GLU A 43 14.16 -3.62 -6.34
N LEU A 44 13.55 -4.19 -7.37
CA LEU A 44 12.96 -5.52 -7.29
C LEU A 44 14.10 -6.54 -7.38
N GLU A 45 14.40 -7.24 -6.28
CA GLU A 45 15.25 -8.45 -6.28
C GLU A 45 14.52 -9.64 -6.92
#